data_AF-A0A7C3W5V7-F1
#
_entry.id   AF-A0A7C3W5V7-F1
#
_cell.length_a   1.000
_cell.length_b   1.000
_cell.length_c   1.000
_cell.angle_alpha   90.00
_cell.angle_beta   90.00
_cell.angle_gamma   90.00
#
_symmetry.space_group_name_H-M   'P 1'
#
loop_
_entity.id
_entity.type
_entity.pdbx_description
1 polymer ?
#
loop_
_entity_poly.entity_id
_entity_poly.type
_entity_poly.pdbx_seq_one_letter_code
_entity_poly.pdbx_strand_id
1 'polypeptide(L)' 'MPALPHILGISAYYHDAAAALLRGGNILAAAQEERFSRRKND' A
#
# COMPACT_ATOMS: atom_id res chain seq x y z
N MET A 1 0.23 20.08 -19.12
CA MET A 1 -0.26 19.68 -17.79
C MET A 1 0.78 18.75 -17.18
N PRO A 2 1.43 19.09 -16.05
CA PRO A 2 2.36 18.16 -15.41
C PRO A 2 1.63 16.88 -15.02
N ALA A 3 2.29 15.73 -15.16
CA ALA A 3 1.74 14.48 -14.68
C ALA A 3 1.57 14.56 -13.16
N LEU A 4 0.44 14.06 -12.65
CA LEU A 4 0.21 13.99 -11.21
C LEU A 4 1.28 13.11 -10.54
N PRO A 5 1.83 13.53 -9.39
CA PRO A 5 2.87 12.79 -8.69
C PRO A 5 2.35 11.44 -8.20
N HIS A 6 3.20 10.41 -8.28
CA HIS A 6 2.95 9.09 -7.72
C HIS A 6 3.66 8.97 -6.36
N ILE A 7 2.94 8.52 -5.34
CA ILE A 7 3.45 8.37 -3.98
C ILE A 7 3.25 6.92 -3.57
N LEU A 8 4.32 6.25 -3.17
CA LEU A 8 4.28 4.91 -2.58
C LEU A 8 4.45 5.04 -1.06
N GLY A 9 3.37 4.80 -0.32
CA GLY A 9 3.39 4.69 1.13
C GLY A 9 3.65 3.24 1.54
N ILE A 10 4.58 3.02 2.47
CA ILE A 10 4.91 1.71 3.02
C ILE A 10 4.77 1.79 4.54
N SER A 11 4.00 0.88 5.12
CA SER A 11 3.92 0.63 6.56
C SER A 11 4.62 -0.68 6.85
N ALA A 12 5.79 -0.63 7.49
CA ALA A 12 6.63 -1.81 7.76
C ALA A 12 7.36 -1.72 9.12
N TYR A 13 6.84 -0.92 10.06
CA TYR A 13 7.54 -0.65 11.33
C TYR A 13 7.00 -1.48 12.51
N TYR A 14 5.74 -1.92 12.49
CA TYR A 14 5.11 -2.78 13.51
C TYR A 14 3.85 -3.46 12.92
N HIS A 15 3.60 -4.74 13.29
CA HIS A 15 2.56 -5.62 12.72
C HIS A 15 2.71 -5.90 11.21
N ASP A 16 1.68 -6.53 10.64
CA ASP A 16 1.55 -6.93 9.25
C ASP A 16 1.78 -5.74 8.28
N ALA A 17 2.70 -5.93 7.33
CA ALA A 17 3.14 -4.83 6.48
C ALA A 17 2.05 -4.42 5.49
N ALA A 18 2.05 -3.15 5.06
CA ALA A 18 1.11 -2.66 4.06
C ALA A 18 1.75 -1.65 3.11
N ALA A 19 1.21 -1.56 1.90
CA ALA A 19 1.63 -0.60 0.88
C ALA A 19 0.42 0.06 0.20
N ALA A 20 0.53 1.36 -0.07
CA ALA A 20 -0.48 2.12 -0.81
C ALA A 20 0.17 2.97 -1.90
N LEU A 21 -0.38 2.93 -3.11
CA LEU A 21 0.01 3.76 -4.24
C LEU A 21 -1.03 4.86 -4.44
N LEU A 22 -0.60 6.11 -4.40
CA LEU A 22 -1.43 7.28 -4.66
C LEU A 22 -0.96 8.01 -5.91
N ARG A 23 -1.90 8.68 -6.60
CA ARG A 23 -1.63 9.61 -7.70
C ARG A 23 -2.44 10.89 -7.52
N GLY A 24 -1.74 12.00 -7.27
CA GLY A 24 -2.39 13.31 -7.09
C GLY A 24 -3.43 13.33 -5.95
N GLY A 25 -3.19 12.57 -4.87
CA GLY A 25 -4.10 12.47 -3.73
C GLY A 25 -5.16 11.35 -3.83
N ASN A 26 -5.32 10.72 -5.00
CA ASN A 26 -6.23 9.59 -5.17
C ASN A 26 -5.51 8.26 -4.93
N ILE A 27 -6.15 7.32 -4.25
CA ILE A 27 -5.63 5.96 -4.05
C ILE A 27 -5.82 5.18 -5.35
N LEU A 28 -4.71 4.70 -5.94
CA LEU A 28 -4.73 3.82 -7.09
C LEU A 28 -4.76 2.34 -6.69
N ALA A 29 -3.98 1.98 -5.67
CA ALA A 29 -3.89 0.62 -5.17
C ALA A 29 -3.53 0.63 -3.68
N ALA A 30 -4.04 -0.33 -2.93
CA ALA A 30 -3.64 -0.59 -1.55
C ALA A 30 -3.57 -2.10 -1.33
N ALA A 31 -2.52 -2.54 -0.66
CA ALA A 31 -2.21 -3.94 -0.44
C ALA A 31 -1.71 -4.12 1.00
N GLN A 32 -2.11 -5.21 1.64
CA GLN A 32 -1.68 -5.60 2.98
C GLN A 32 -1.06 -6.99 2.90
N GLU A 33 0.06 -7.21 3.56
CA GLU A 33 0.89 -8.41 3.52
C GLU A 33 0.07 -9.66 3.87
N GLU A 34 -0.85 -9.56 4.83
CA GLU A 34 -1.71 -10.66 5.27
C GLU A 34 -2.54 -11.25 4.12
N ARG A 35 -2.92 -10.42 3.15
CA ARG A 35 -3.69 -10.88 1.98
C ARG A 35 -2.84 -11.63 0.96
N PHE A 36 -1.51 -11.55 1.03
CA PHE A 36 -0.58 -12.24 0.13
C PHE A 36 -0.03 -13.54 0.71
N SER A 37 0.10 -13.64 2.04
CA SER A 37 0.66 -14.82 2.71
C SER A 37 -0.27 -16.04 2.70
N ARG A 38 -1.57 -15.87 2.39
CA ARG A 38 -2.61 -16.93 2.39
C ARG A 38 -2.67 -17.76 3.68
N ARG A 39 -2.11 -17.27 4.79
CA ARG A 39 -2.26 -17.89 6.10
C ARG A 39 -3.42 -17.19 6.81
N LYS A 40 -4.56 -17.87 6.91
CA LYS A 40 -5.65 -17.45 7.80
C LYS A 40 -5.16 -17.69 9.25
N ASN A 41 -5.14 -16.62 10.04
CA ASN A 41 -4.65 -16.52 11.42
C ASN A 41 -3.11 -16.56 11.55
N ASP A 42 -2.51 -15.38 11.75
CA ASP A 42 -1.45 -15.21 12.75
C ASP A 42 -1.98 -14.34 13.89
#